data_AF-A0A846A234-F1
#
_entry.id   AF-A0A846A234-F1
#
_cell.length_a   1.000
_cell.length_b   1.000
_cell.length_c   1.000
_cell.angle_alpha   90.00
_cell.angle_beta   90.00
_cell.angle_gamma   90.00
#
_symmetry.space_group_name_H-M   'P 1'
#
loop_
_entity.id
_entity.type
_entity.pdbx_description
1 polymer ?
#
loop_
_entity_poly.entity_id
_entity_poly.type
_entity_poly.pdbx_seq_one_letter_code
_entity_poly.pdbx_strand_id
1 'polypeptide(L)' 'MVVLTDRVQKRLTIETSEIAPDTTTIRSLDWDRDRFDIEFGLQNGTTYNSYLIRGEKIALVSEY' A
#
# COMPACT_ATOMS: atom_id res chain seq x y z
N MET A 1 -30.91 -16.46 -9.01
CA MET A 1 -29.98 -16.26 -7.89
C MET A 1 -28.59 -16.14 -8.49
N VAL A 2 -28.08 -14.92 -8.68
CA VAL A 2 -26.71 -14.71 -9.14
C VAL A 2 -25.85 -14.76 -7.89
N VAL A 3 -25.05 -15.82 -7.74
CA VAL A 3 -24.01 -15.86 -6.72
C VAL A 3 -22.90 -14.96 -7.23
N LEU A 4 -22.80 -13.77 -6.66
CA LEU A 4 -21.59 -12.96 -6.77
C LEU A 4 -20.52 -13.74 -6.00
N THR A 5 -19.62 -14.41 -6.73
CA THR A 5 -18.36 -14.85 -6.13
C THR A 5 -17.64 -13.59 -5.66
N ASP A 6 -17.63 -13.35 -4.35
CA ASP A 6 -16.76 -12.33 -3.76
C ASP A 6 -15.36 -12.58 -4.31
N ARG A 7 -14.82 -11.58 -5.01
CA ARG A 7 -13.42 -11.62 -5.42
C ARG A 7 -12.63 -11.69 -4.12
N VAL A 8 -11.93 -12.80 -3.89
CA VAL A 8 -11.03 -12.95 -2.75
C VAL A 8 -9.96 -11.88 -2.88
N GLN A 9 -10.19 -10.74 -2.23
CA GLN A 9 -9.25 -9.65 -2.19
C GLN A 9 -8.11 -10.11 -1.29
N LYS A 10 -6.90 -10.20 -1.86
CA LYS A 10 -5.72 -10.56 -1.08
C LYS A 10 -5.55 -9.49 -0.01
N ARG A 11 -5.47 -9.92 1.25
CA ARG A 11 -5.28 -9.05 2.42
C ARG A 11 -4.16 -8.04 2.23
N LEU A 12 -3.04 -8.47 1.67
CA LEU A 12 -1.92 -7.62 1.27
C LEU A 12 -1.81 -7.57 -0.25
N THR A 13 -1.76 -6.36 -0.80
CA THR A 13 -1.47 -6.11 -2.22
C THR A 13 -0.40 -5.04 -2.38
N ILE A 14 0.30 -5.06 -3.51
CA ILE A 14 1.28 -4.02 -3.86
C ILE A 14 0.72 -3.19 -5.02
N GLU A 15 0.85 -1.88 -4.91
CA GLU A 15 0.63 -0.94 -6.01
C GLU A 15 1.91 -0.13 -6.23
N THR A 16 2.26 0.09 -7.49
CA THR A 16 3.40 0.93 -7.87
C THR A 16 2.96 2.00 -8.85
N SER A 17 3.46 3.21 -8.68
CA SER A 17 3.16 4.32 -9.59
C SER A 17 4.34 5.27 -9.71
N GLU A 18 4.46 5.95 -10.85
CA GLU A 18 5.35 7.10 -11.01
C GLU A 18 4.64 8.34 -10.49
N ILE A 19 5.27 9.03 -9.53
CA ILE A 19 4.67 10.21 -8.88
C ILE A 19 5.38 11.51 -9.25
N ALA A 20 6.60 11.40 -9.77
CA ALA A 20 7.43 12.48 -10.27
C ALA A 20 8.54 11.88 -11.17
N PRO A 21 9.27 12.69 -11.96
CA PRO A 21 10.47 12.22 -12.66
C PRO A 21 11.40 11.47 -11.73
N ASP A 22 11.90 10.33 -12.20
CA ASP A 22 12.82 9.44 -11.49
C ASP A 22 12.34 8.93 -10.12
N THR A 23 11.04 9.07 -9.83
CA THR A 23 10.47 8.76 -8.51
C THR A 23 9.29 7.80 -8.64
N THR A 24 9.46 6.60 -8.09
CA THR A 24 8.40 5.58 -8.02
C THR A 24 7.92 5.42 -6.58
N THR A 25 6.61 5.51 -6.37
CA THR A 25 6.00 5.05 -5.12
C THR A 25 5.75 3.54 -5.18
N ILE A 26 5.99 2.87 -4.06
CA ILE A 26 5.67 1.48 -3.81
C ILE A 26 4.76 1.47 -2.58
N ARG A 27 3.50 1.13 -2.78
CA ARG A 27 2.46 1.15 -1.75
C ARG A 27 2.15 -0.29 -1.36
N SER A 28 2.37 -0.64 -0.10
CA SER A 28 1.90 -1.90 0.46
C SER A 28 0.53 -1.66 1.09
N LEU A 29 -0.52 -2.13 0.42
CA LEU A 29 -1.90 -1.96 0.86
C LEU A 29 -2.27 -3.13 1.76
N ASP A 30 -2.68 -2.80 2.99
CA ASP A 30 -3.22 -3.76 3.95
C ASP A 30 -4.72 -3.50 4.12
N TRP A 31 -5.51 -4.40 3.56
CA TRP A 31 -6.97 -4.29 3.51
C TRP A 31 -7.66 -4.85 4.75
N ASP A 32 -6.95 -5.63 5.55
CA ASP A 32 -7.51 -6.38 6.67
C ASP A 32 -6.52 -6.35 7.83
N ARG A 33 -6.58 -5.26 8.60
CA ARG A 33 -5.65 -5.03 9.72
C ARG A 33 -6.21 -5.57 11.03
N ASP A 34 -5.79 -6.78 11.36
CA ASP A 34 -5.95 -7.43 12.67
C ASP A 34 -4.92 -6.92 13.72
N ARG A 35 -4.61 -5.61 13.76
CA ARG A 35 -3.64 -5.06 14.72
C ARG A 35 -4.33 -4.13 15.72
N PHE A 36 -4.13 -4.43 17.01
CA PHE A 36 -4.72 -3.79 18.19
C PHE A 36 -4.14 -2.38 18.46
N ASP A 37 -4.25 -1.45 17.50
CA ASP A 37 -3.89 -0.05 17.71
C ASP A 37 -5.14 0.85 17.64
N ILE A 38 -5.32 1.68 18.67
CA ILE A 38 -6.49 2.56 18.88
C ILE A 38 -6.68 3.62 17.79
N GLU A 39 -5.66 3.86 16.97
CA GLU A 39 -5.62 4.90 15.93
C GLU A 39 -6.42 4.52 14.67
N PHE A 40 -6.89 3.27 14.55
CA PHE A 40 -7.51 2.73 13.33
C PHE A 40 -8.94 2.24 13.53
N GLY A 41 -9.77 3.01 14.26
CA GLY A 41 -11.20 2.70 14.45
C GLY A 41 -12.03 2.64 13.16
N LEU A 42 -11.48 3.09 12.02
CA LEU A 42 -12.12 3.00 10.70
C LEU A 42 -11.51 1.81 9.94
N GLN A 43 -12.32 0.78 9.67
CA GLN A 43 -11.96 -0.46 8.95
C GLN A 43 -11.75 -0.24 7.43
N ASN A 44 -11.05 0.82 7.04
CA ASN A 44 -10.82 1.20 5.63
C ASN A 44 -9.46 0.72 5.08
N GLY A 45 -8.74 -0.09 5.85
CA GLY A 45 -7.37 -0.50 5.53
C GLY A 45 -6.35 0.64 5.71
N THR A 46 -5.10 0.38 5.33
CA THR A 46 -4.01 1.35 5.36
C THR A 46 -2.99 1.08 4.26
N THR A 47 -2.07 2.01 4.04
CA THR A 47 -0.94 1.82 3.13
C THR A 47 0.37 2.17 3.79
N TYR A 48 1.35 1.27 3.67
CA TYR A 48 2.74 1.55 4.03
C TYR A 48 3.48 1.93 2.75
N ASN A 49 3.85 3.19 2.65
CA ASN A 49 4.41 3.74 1.42
C ASN A 49 5.94 3.79 1.51
N SER A 50 6.57 3.46 0.39
CA SER A 50 8.00 3.68 0.17
C SER A 50 8.20 4.37 -1.17
N TYR A 51 9.34 5.05 -1.32
CA TYR A 51 9.67 5.84 -2.49
C TYR A 51 11.08 5.50 -2.98
N LEU A 52 11.18 5.16 -4.25
CA LEU A 52 12.43 4.88 -4.93
C LEU A 52 12.79 6.07 -5.84
N ILE A 53 13.88 6.76 -5.52
CA ILE A 53 14.35 7.96 -6.22
C ILE A 53 15.66 7.62 -6.95
N ARG A 54 15.70 7.86 -8.27
CA ARG A 54 16.82 7.47 -9.16
C ARG A 54 17.50 8.69 -9.80
N GLY A 55 18.19 9.49 -8.99
CA GLY A 55 19.04 10.58 -9.47
C GLY A 55 20.46 10.11 -9.80
N GLU A 56 21.48 10.96 -9.60
CA GLU A 56 22.89 10.55 -9.69
C GLU A 56 23.23 9.37 -8.75
N LYS A 57 22.48 9.25 -7.65
CA LYS A 57 22.49 8.12 -6.72
C LYS A 57 21.07 7.61 -6.53
N ILE A 58 20.97 6.34 -6.16
CA ILE A 58 19.69 5.68 -5.87
C ILE A 58 19.41 5.80 -4.36
N ALA A 59 18.20 6.24 -4.02
CA ALA A 59 17.73 6.32 -2.64
C ALA A 59 16.39 5.58 -2.48
N LEU A 60 16.22 4.92 -1.33
CA LEU A 60 14.96 4.31 -0.89
C LEU A 60 14.52 4.99 0.41
N VAL A 61 13.32 5.56 0.40
CA VAL A 61 12.70 6.21 1.56
C VAL A 61 11.46 5.42 1.97
N SER A 62 11.24 5.21 3.26
CA SER A 62 10.07 4.49 3.79
C SER A 62 9.48 5.24 4.98
N GLU A 63 8.16 5.26 5.09
CA GLU A 63 7.46 5.77 6.28
C GLU A 63 7.26 4.64 7.30
N TYR A 64 7.58 4.91 8.57
CA TYR A 64 7.45 3.97 9.70
C TYR A 64 6.00 3.84 10.17
#